data_AF-A0A8S2XA77-F1
#
_entry.id   AF-A0A8S2XA77-F1
#
_cell.length_a   1.000
_cell.length_b   1.000
_cell.length_c   1.000
_cell.angle_alpha   90.00
_cell.angle_beta   90.00
_cell.angle_gamma   90.00
#
_symmetry.space_group_name_H-M   'P 1'
#
loop_
_entity.id
_entity.type
_entity.pdbx_description
1 polymer ?
#
loop_
_entity_poly.entity_id
_entity_poly.type
_entity_poly.pdbx_seq_one_letter_code
_entity_poly.pdbx_strand_id
1 'polypeptide(L)' 'MVFKNFIIELGLPLSITEKSAFIRAMLTVDPKFRVPCRRSITNEYLPKMYNQIMNKLKKTCLAADFISLTFDGWT' A
#
# COMPACT_ATOMS: atom_id res chain seq x y z
N MET A 1 -5.92 -2.85 -2.63
CA MET A 1 -5.38 -4.09 -2.02
C MET A 1 -6.24 -4.42 -0.80
N VAL A 2 -6.69 -5.67 -0.66
CA VAL A 2 -7.63 -6.11 0.39
C VAL A 2 -7.10 -5.82 1.81
N PHE A 3 -5.80 -5.97 2.03
CA PHE A 3 -5.17 -5.77 3.35
C PHE A 3 -4.55 -4.40 3.56
N LYS A 4 -4.85 -3.41 2.70
CA LYS A 4 -4.19 -2.10 2.77
C LYS A 4 -4.31 -1.48 4.16
N ASN A 5 -5.54 -1.37 4.67
CA ASN A 5 -5.78 -0.72 5.96
C ASN A 5 -5.20 -1.55 7.11
N PHE A 6 -5.40 -2.87 7.09
CA PHE A 6 -4.80 -3.78 8.08
C PHE A 6 -3.28 -3.62 8.20
N ILE A 7 -2.56 -3.56 7.07
CA ILE A 7 -1.10 -3.42 7.08
C ILE A 7 -0.67 -2.03 7.56
N ILE A 8 -1.36 -0.97 7.11
CA ILE A 8 -0.99 0.42 7.42
C ILE A 8 -1.32 0.76 8.88
N GLU A 9 -2.54 0.47 9.34
CA GLU A 9 -3.03 0.86 10.67
C GLU A 9 -2.29 0.11 11.79
N LEU A 10 -1.83 -1.13 11.52
CA LEU A 10 -1.08 -1.93 12.47
C LEU A 10 0.45 -1.85 12.28
N GLY A 11 0.94 -1.06 11.32
CA GLY A 11 2.38 -0.90 11.06
C GLY A 11 3.09 -2.21 10.68
N LEU A 12 2.40 -3.12 9.97
CA LEU A 12 2.91 -4.45 9.68
C LEU A 12 3.83 -4.47 8.46
N PRO A 13 4.83 -5.36 8.41
CA PRO A 13 5.63 -5.56 7.22
C PRO A 13 4.80 -6.24 6.13
N LEU A 14 5.10 -5.95 4.85
CA LEU A 14 4.44 -6.60 3.71
C LEU A 14 4.63 -8.13 3.69
N SER A 15 5.67 -8.64 4.33
CA SER A 15 5.93 -10.07 4.46
C SER A 15 4.90 -10.82 5.32
N ILE A 16 4.00 -10.10 6.01
CA ILE A 16 2.88 -10.72 6.76
C ILE A 16 2.02 -11.60 5.87
N THR A 17 1.85 -11.25 4.59
CA THR A 17 1.01 -12.01 3.65
C THR A 17 1.58 -13.37 3.27
N GLU A 18 2.85 -13.62 3.62
CA GLU A 18 3.54 -14.89 3.40
C GLU A 18 3.72 -15.69 4.71
N LYS A 19 3.28 -15.15 5.86
CA LYS A 19 3.37 -15.86 7.14
C LYS A 19 2.31 -16.95 7.22
N SER A 20 2.73 -18.16 7.58
CA SER A 20 1.85 -19.34 7.61
C SER A 20 0.64 -19.16 8.53
N ALA A 21 0.80 -18.50 9.68
CA ALA A 21 -0.30 -18.21 10.59
C ALA A 21 -1.34 -17.26 9.96
N PHE A 22 -0.89 -16.22 9.26
CA PHE A 22 -1.77 -15.28 8.57
C PHE A 22 -2.52 -15.97 7.41
N ILE A 23 -1.80 -16.76 6.60
CA ILE A 23 -2.41 -17.52 5.50
C ILE A 23 -3.48 -18.47 6.04
N ARG A 24 -3.19 -19.22 7.11
CA ARG A 24 -4.18 -20.10 7.74
C ARG A 24 -5.40 -19.33 8.23
N ALA A 25 -5.20 -18.22 8.93
CA ALA A 25 -6.31 -17.38 9.39
C ALA A 25 -7.19 -16.89 8.23
N MET A 26 -6.58 -16.45 7.13
CA MET A 26 -7.32 -16.03 5.93
C MET A 26 -8.10 -17.17 5.28
N LEU A 27 -7.51 -18.36 5.19
CA LEU A 27 -8.19 -19.55 4.65
C LEU A 27 -9.31 -20.07 5.56
N THR A 28 -9.24 -19.83 6.87
CA THR A 28 -10.35 -20.10 7.80
C THR A 28 -11.53 -19.16 7.56
N VAL A 29 -11.26 -17.89 7.22
CA VAL A 29 -12.31 -16.90 6.92
C VAL A 29 -12.93 -17.15 5.54
N ASP A 30 -12.10 -17.36 4.52
CA ASP A 30 -12.54 -17.71 3.16
C ASP A 30 -11.53 -18.68 2.51
N PRO A 31 -11.89 -19.97 2.38
CA PRO A 31 -11.01 -20.97 1.77
C PRO A 31 -10.67 -20.70 0.30
N LYS A 32 -11.47 -19.90 -0.41
CA LYS A 32 -11.23 -19.54 -1.82
C LYS A 32 -10.34 -18.31 -1.97
N PHE A 33 -10.08 -17.60 -0.87
CA PHE A 33 -9.32 -16.37 -0.90
C PHE A 33 -7.84 -16.64 -1.23
N ARG A 34 -7.34 -15.96 -2.26
CA ARG A 34 -5.93 -16.02 -2.64
C ARG A 34 -5.18 -14.86 -2.03
N VAL A 35 -4.41 -15.14 -0.98
CA VAL A 35 -3.55 -14.15 -0.35
C VAL A 35 -2.46 -13.71 -1.35
N PRO A 36 -2.36 -12.40 -1.67
CA PRO A 36 -1.32 -11.91 -2.56
C PRO A 36 0.05 -12.04 -1.90
N CYS A 37 1.02 -12.59 -2.64
CA CYS A 37 2.40 -12.68 -2.15
C CYS A 37 3.04 -11.29 -2.10
N ARG A 38 4.10 -11.16 -1.29
CA ARG A 38 4.84 -9.91 -1.12
C ARG A 38 5.35 -9.37 -2.45
N ARG A 39 5.81 -10.25 -3.34
CA ARG A 39 6.30 -9.87 -4.68
C ARG A 39 5.23 -9.15 -5.50
N SER A 40 4.00 -9.66 -5.55
CA SER A 40 2.91 -8.99 -6.26
C SER A 40 2.53 -7.67 -5.59
N ILE A 41 2.58 -7.59 -4.26
CA ILE A 41 2.37 -6.33 -3.52
C ILE A 41 3.41 -5.29 -3.92
N THR A 42 4.69 -5.65 -3.88
CA THR A 42 5.79 -4.74 -4.17
C THR A 42 5.84 -4.33 -5.63
N ASN A 43 5.66 -5.25 -6.56
CA ASN A 43 5.95 -5.00 -7.98
C ASN A 43 4.72 -4.56 -8.80
N GLU A 44 3.51 -4.80 -8.30
CA GLU A 44 2.29 -4.50 -9.06
C GLU A 44 1.36 -3.56 -8.27
N TYR A 45 0.95 -3.98 -7.07
CA TYR A 45 -0.06 -3.22 -6.32
C TYR A 45 0.47 -1.86 -5.81
N LEU A 46 1.68 -1.82 -5.25
CA LEU A 46 2.28 -0.59 -4.74
C LEU A 46 2.55 0.45 -5.85
N PRO A 47 3.20 0.11 -6.97
CA PRO A 47 3.41 1.06 -8.06
C PRO A 47 2.10 1.62 -8.62
N LYS A 48 1.07 0.77 -8.74
CA LYS A 48 -0.25 1.21 -9.20
C LYS A 48 -0.87 2.23 -8.23
N MET A 49 -0.83 1.96 -6.93
CA MET A 49 -1.33 2.88 -5.90
C MET A 49 -0.54 4.20 -5.86
N TYR A 50 0.79 4.11 -5.95
CA TYR A 50 1.67 5.27 -6.02
C TYR A 50 1.32 6.16 -7.22
N ASN A 51 1.22 5.57 -8.41
CA ASN A 51 0.91 6.31 -9.64
C ASN A 51 -0.48 6.96 -9.57
N GLN A 52 -1.47 6.31 -8.96
CA GLN A 52 -2.78 6.90 -8.72
C GLN A 52 -2.70 8.15 -7.83
N ILE A 53 -1.98 8.07 -6.71
CA ILE A 53 -1.80 9.20 -5.79
C ILE A 53 -0.97 10.30 -6.46
N MET A 54 0.10 9.95 -7.15
CA MET A 54 0.96 10.90 -7.86
C MET A 54 0.18 11.66 -8.94
N ASN A 55 -0.66 10.97 -9.72
CA ASN A 55 -1.50 11.63 -10.72
C ASN A 55 -2.54 12.54 -10.08
N LYS A 56 -3.11 12.16 -8.93
CA LYS A 56 -4.01 13.03 -8.16
C LYS A 56 -3.26 14.28 -7.67
N LEU A 57 -2.08 14.09 -7.09
CA LEU A 57 -1.24 15.17 -6.57
C LEU A 57 -0.87 16.16 -7.68
N LYS A 58 -0.43 15.67 -8.85
CA LYS A 58 -0.13 16.52 -10.02
C LYS A 58 -1.32 17.39 -10.42
N LYS A 59 -2.53 16.82 -10.48
CA LYS A 59 -3.75 17.58 -10.78
C LYS A 59 -4.02 18.64 -9.72
N THR A 60 -3.87 18.30 -8.44
CA THR A 60 -4.03 19.25 -7.33
C THR A 60 -3.01 20.39 -7.42
N CYS A 61 -1.74 20.09 -7.73
CA CYS A 61 -0.70 21.12 -7.88
C CYS A 61 -0.96 22.03 -9.09
N LEU A 62 -1.38 21.49 -10.24
CA LEU A 62 -1.69 22.29 -11.43
C LEU A 62 -2.88 23.24 -11.23
N ALA A 63 -3.79 22.88 -10.32
CA ALA A 63 -4.97 23.69 -9.99
C ALA A 63 -4.74 24.68 -8.84
N ALA A 64 -3.55 24.69 -8.22
CA ALA A 64 -3.26 25.54 -7.08
C ALA A 64 -2.73 26.91 -7.54
N ASP A 65 -3.27 28.00 -7.00
CA ASP A 65 -2.80 29.36 -7.28
C ASP A 65 -1.39 29.61 -6.71
N PHE A 66 -1.07 28.96 -5.59
CA PHE A 66 0.20 29.07 -4.90
C PHE A 66 0.66 27.71 -4.39
N ILE A 67 1.96 27.46 -4.45
CA ILE A 67 2.60 26.24 -3.94
C ILE A 67 3.73 26.66 -3.01
N SER A 68 3.76 26.09 -1.80
CA SER A 68 4.90 26.20 -0.90
C SER A 68 5.55 24.83 -0.73
N LEU A 69 6.87 24.78 -0.77
CA LEU A 69 7.66 23.57 -0.63
C LEU A 69 8.49 23.68 0.66
N THR A 70 8.24 22.76 1.59
CA THR A 70 9.03 22.61 2.80
C THR A 70 9.97 21.43 2.63
N PHE A 71 11.26 21.63 2.86
CA PHE A 71 12.26 20.56 2.82
C PHE A 71 12.64 20.20 4.25
N ASP A 72 12.54 18.92 4.58
CA ASP A 72 13.00 18.37 5.85
C ASP A 72 14.16 17.42 5.56
N GLY A 73 15.37 17.84 5.93
CA GLY A 73 16.61 17.14 5.62
C GLY A 73 17.38 16.86 6.90
N TRP A 74 17.26 15.65 7.42
CA TRP A 74 18.07 15.13 8.52
C TRP A 74 19.10 14.10 8.02
N THR A 75 20.17 13.89 8.78
CA THR A 75 21.14 12.78 8.61
C THR A 75 20.86 11.70 9.65
#